data_AF-A0A972TEL4-F1
#
_entry.id   AF-A0A972TEL4-F1
#
_cell.length_a   1.000
_cell.length_b   1.000
_cell.length_c   1.000
_cell.angle_alpha   90.00
_cell.angle_beta   90.00
_cell.angle_gamma   90.00
#
_symmetry.space_group_name_H-M   'P 1'
#
loop_
_entity.id
_entity.type
_entity.pdbx_description
1 polymer ?
#
loop_
_entity_poly.entity_id
_entity_poly.type
_entity_poly.pdbx_seq_one_letter_code
_entity_poly.pdbx_strand_id
1 'polypeptide(L)' 'IKKYVGAYAAAMKGLDAVIFTAGIGENVPAIKNIVAKDLRPIFGRRVKFLIVPTNEELLIARDTFRLIAKKYISKGDK' A
#
# COMPACT_ATOMS: atom_id res chain seq x y z
N ILE A 1 -11.68 9.67 -2.48
CA ILE A 1 -10.96 8.78 -1.53
C ILE A 1 -11.94 7.91 -0.74
N LYS A 2 -12.82 8.49 0.09
CA LYS A 2 -13.82 7.79 0.91
C LYS A 2 -14.62 6.70 0.18
N LYS A 3 -15.19 7.02 -0.99
CA LYS A 3 -15.93 6.05 -1.84
C LYS A 3 -15.12 4.77 -2.11
N TYR A 4 -13.87 4.92 -2.53
CA TYR A 4 -13.01 3.80 -2.89
C TYR A 4 -12.54 3.00 -1.67
N VAL A 5 -12.16 3.71 -0.59
CA VAL A 5 -11.78 3.04 0.66
C VAL A 5 -12.96 2.24 1.24
N GLY A 6 -14.17 2.79 1.19
CA GLY A 6 -15.40 2.09 1.59
C GLY A 6 -15.65 0.82 0.78
N ALA A 7 -15.58 0.90 -0.56
CA ALA A 7 -15.78 -0.24 -1.44
C ALA A 7 -14.76 -1.37 -1.18
N TYR A 8 -13.48 -1.03 -1.07
CA TYR A 8 -12.44 -2.02 -0.79
C TYR A 8 -12.53 -2.61 0.61
N ALA A 9 -12.82 -1.78 1.63
CA ALA A 9 -13.03 -2.29 2.98
C ALA A 9 -14.22 -3.26 3.05
N ALA A 10 -15.31 -3.00 2.33
CA ALA A 10 -16.44 -3.92 2.24
C ALA A 10 -16.03 -5.25 1.58
N ALA A 11 -15.29 -5.20 0.47
CA ALA A 11 -14.79 -6.39 -0.21
C ALA A 11 -13.83 -7.23 0.67
N MET A 12 -13.03 -6.57 1.50
CA MET A 12 -12.07 -7.21 2.43
C MET A 12 -12.67 -7.56 3.80
N LYS A 13 -13.97 -7.29 4.03
CA LYS A 13 -14.69 -7.49 5.31
C LYS A 13 -14.11 -6.68 6.49
N GLY A 14 -13.51 -5.53 6.21
CA GLY A 14 -12.94 -4.65 7.23
C GLY A 14 -11.63 -4.01 6.80
N LEU A 15 -10.99 -3.35 7.75
CA LEU A 15 -9.71 -2.69 7.53
C LEU A 15 -8.90 -2.60 8.82
N ASP A 16 -7.62 -2.97 8.76
CA ASP A 16 -6.67 -2.78 9.87
C ASP A 16 -5.90 -1.45 9.75
N ALA A 17 -5.59 -1.05 8.51
CA ALA A 17 -4.83 0.15 8.23
C ALA A 17 -5.15 0.76 6.86
N VAL A 18 -5.03 2.10 6.75
CA VAL A 18 -4.93 2.84 5.50
C VAL A 18 -3.48 3.27 5.32
N ILE A 19 -2.89 2.93 4.16
CA ILE A 19 -1.54 3.35 3.78
C ILE A 19 -1.62 4.54 2.82
N PHE A 20 -0.83 5.56 3.09
CA PHE A 20 -0.55 6.67 2.19
C PHE A 20 0.84 6.49 1.61
N THR A 21 0.92 6.59 0.30
CA THR A 21 2.15 6.44 -0.48
C THR A 21 2.05 7.39 -1.68
N ALA A 22 3.11 7.45 -2.49
CA ALA A 22 3.31 8.37 -3.60
C ALA A 22 3.31 9.85 -3.17
N GLY A 23 3.76 10.73 -4.08
CA GLY A 23 4.06 12.14 -3.83
C GLY A 23 3.12 12.85 -2.84
N ILE A 24 1.82 12.89 -3.11
CA ILE A 24 0.84 13.57 -2.24
C ILE A 24 0.63 12.84 -0.90
N GLY A 25 0.52 11.52 -0.92
CA GLY A 25 0.29 10.73 0.29
C GLY A 25 1.47 10.74 1.26
N GLU A 26 2.68 10.90 0.74
CA GLU A 26 3.93 10.92 1.50
C GLU A 26 4.29 12.33 1.98
N ASN A 27 4.18 13.33 1.10
CA ASN A 27 4.79 14.64 1.33
C ASN A 27 3.80 15.71 1.79
N VAL A 28 2.49 15.41 1.85
CA VAL A 28 1.47 16.36 2.31
C VAL A 28 0.76 15.82 3.56
N PRO A 29 1.32 16.04 4.77
CA PRO A 29 0.74 15.52 6.02
C PRO A 29 -0.72 15.93 6.27
N ALA A 30 -1.12 17.09 5.76
CA ALA A 30 -2.49 17.58 5.85
C ALA A 30 -3.51 16.62 5.21
N ILE A 31 -3.16 15.98 4.08
CA ILE A 31 -4.04 15.04 3.39
C ILE A 31 -4.33 13.82 4.27
N LYS A 32 -3.30 13.24 4.91
CA LYS A 32 -3.48 12.15 5.87
C LYS A 32 -4.46 12.54 6.97
N ASN A 33 -4.33 13.75 7.53
CA ASN A 33 -5.20 14.21 8.62
C ASN A 33 -6.66 14.41 8.16
N ILE A 34 -6.87 15.01 6.98
CA ILE A 34 -8.19 15.22 6.39
C ILE A 34 -8.87 13.87 6.15
N VAL A 35 -8.17 12.92 5.51
CA VAL A 35 -8.70 11.59 5.21
C VAL A 35 -8.95 10.81 6.50
N ALA A 36 -8.04 10.86 7.49
CA ALA A 36 -8.25 10.19 8.77
C ALA A 36 -9.48 10.74 9.51
N LYS A 37 -9.69 12.06 9.49
CA LYS A 37 -10.89 12.69 10.10
C LYS A 37 -12.18 12.22 9.43
N ASP A 38 -12.18 12.09 8.11
CA ASP A 38 -13.35 11.66 7.33
C ASP A 38 -13.67 10.16 7.47
N LEU A 39 -12.64 9.32 7.65
CA LEU A 39 -12.78 7.86 7.71
C LEU A 39 -12.98 7.30 9.12
N ARG A 40 -12.45 7.95 10.17
CA ARG A 40 -12.58 7.49 11.56
C ARG A 40 -14.03 7.27 12.03
N PRO A 41 -15.03 8.08 11.65
CA PRO A 41 -16.42 7.83 12.05
C PRO A 41 -17.00 6.53 11.47
N ILE A 42 -16.46 6.04 10.35
CA ILE A 42 -16.96 4.84 9.67
C ILE A 42 -16.26 3.58 10.18
N PHE A 43 -14.92 3.63 10.28
CA PHE A 43 -14.11 2.45 10.60
C PHE A 43 -13.67 2.39 12.06
N GLY A 44 -13.98 3.42 12.85
CA GLY A 44 -13.60 3.51 14.25
C GLY A 44 -12.12 3.88 14.47
N ARG A 45 -11.74 4.02 15.74
CA ARG A 45 -10.40 4.45 16.17
C ARG A 45 -9.30 3.39 16.01
N ARG A 46 -9.64 2.12 15.76
CA ARG A 46 -8.67 1.01 15.69
C ARG A 46 -7.88 0.99 14.38
N VAL A 47 -8.43 1.56 13.30
CA VAL A 47 -7.74 1.63 12.01
C VAL A 47 -6.54 2.56 12.08
N LYS A 48 -5.37 2.04 11.70
CA LYS A 48 -4.11 2.79 11.66
C LYS A 48 -3.99 3.57 10.35
N PHE A 49 -3.45 4.79 10.40
CA PHE A 49 -3.18 5.61 9.22
C PHE A 49 -1.68 5.82 9.11
N LEU A 50 -1.03 5.16 8.16
CA LEU A 50 0.43 5.10 8.05
C LEU A 50 0.90 5.68 6.72
N ILE A 51 2.11 6.24 6.72
CA ILE A 51 2.79 6.66 5.49
C ILE A 51 3.85 5.59 5.20
N VAL A 52 3.86 5.07 3.97
CA VAL A 52 4.87 4.13 3.49
C VAL A 52 5.40 4.67 2.18
N PRO A 53 6.69 5.06 2.13
CA PRO A 53 7.31 5.50 0.89
C PRO A 53 7.24 4.41 -0.16
N THR A 54 6.79 4.74 -1.38
CA THR A 54 6.95 3.86 -2.53
C THR A 54 8.36 3.99 -3.10
N ASN A 55 8.88 2.88 -3.62
CA ASN A 55 10.11 2.86 -4.39
C ASN A 55 9.94 1.86 -5.53
N GLU A 56 9.39 2.36 -6.63
CA GLU A 56 9.08 1.61 -7.84
C GLU A 56 10.34 1.00 -8.45
N GLU A 57 11.45 1.74 -8.51
CA GLU A 57 12.72 1.27 -9.07
C GLU A 57 13.25 0.05 -8.30
N LEU A 58 13.19 0.09 -6.97
CA LEU A 58 13.61 -1.04 -6.14
C LEU A 58 12.71 -2.25 -6.33
N LEU A 59 11.39 -2.06 -6.44
CA LEU A 59 10.45 -3.16 -6.69
C LEU A 59 10.71 -3.80 -8.06
N ILE A 60 10.90 -2.98 -9.10
CA ILE A 60 11.22 -3.44 -10.45
C ILE A 60 12.55 -4.20 -10.46
N ALA A 61 13.59 -3.66 -9.80
CA ALA A 61 14.89 -4.31 -9.72
C ALA A 61 14.78 -5.67 -8.99
N ARG A 62 14.03 -5.73 -7.89
CA ARG A 62 13.82 -6.96 -7.12
C ARG A 62 13.06 -8.02 -7.91
N ASP A 63 12.01 -7.63 -8.62
CA ASP A 63 11.23 -8.56 -9.44
C ASP A 63 12.02 -9.05 -10.66
N THR A 64 12.77 -8.14 -11.31
CA THR A 64 13.72 -8.49 -12.38
C THR A 64 14.76 -9.50 -11.89
N PHE A 65 15.40 -9.23 -10.75
CA PHE A 65 16.36 -10.14 -10.14
C PHE A 65 15.74 -11.50 -9.83
N ARG A 66 14.53 -11.53 -9.25
CA ARG A 66 13.82 -12.77 -8.89
C ARG A 66 13.51 -13.62 -10.12
N LEU A 67 13.08 -12.99 -11.22
CA LEU A 67 12.79 -13.69 -12.48
C LEU A 67 14.05 -14.27 -13.10
N ILE A 68 15.15 -13.51 -13.12
CA ILE A 68 16.43 -13.97 -13.61
C ILE A 68 16.96 -15.11 -12.74
N ALA A 69 17.00 -14.94 -11.41
CA ALA A 69 17.47 -15.95 -10.47
C ALA A 69 16.69 -17.26 -10.58
N LYS A 70 15.35 -17.20 -10.68
CA LYS A 70 14.52 -18.41 -10.92
C LYS A 70 14.93 -19.13 -12.21
N LYS A 71 15.17 -18.39 -13.30
CA LYS A 71 15.59 -18.97 -14.59
C LYS A 71 16.97 -19.64 -14.50
N TYR A 72 17.90 -19.06 -13.76
CA TYR A 72 19.23 -19.66 -13.54
C TYR A 72 19.15 -20.94 -12.69
N ILE A 73 18.39 -20.93 -11.59
CA ILE A 73 18.18 -22.12 -10.75
C ILE A 73 17.49 -23.24 -11.55
N SER A 74 16.49 -22.92 -12.37
CA SER A 74 15.82 -23.93 -13.21
C SER A 74 16.68 -24.49 -14.35
N LYS A 75 17.77 -23.81 -14.72
CA LYS A 75 18.70 -24.25 -15.77
C LYS A 75 19.94 -24.96 -15.22
N GLY A 76 20.22 -24.86 -13.92
CA GLY A 76 21.39 -25.43 -13.26
C GLY A 76 21.27 -26.91 -12.84
N ASP A 77 20.20 -27.61 -13.26
CA ASP A 77 20.02 -29.06 -13.11
C ASP A 77 20.05 -29.78 -14.48
N LYS A 78 20.96 -29.34 -15.36
CA LYS A 78 21.38 -30.08 -16.56
C LYS A 78 22.87 -29.91 -16.81
#